data_AF-A0A920W0X4-F1
#
_entry.id   AF-A0A920W0X4-F1
#
_cell.length_a   1.000
_cell.length_b   1.000
_cell.length_c   1.000
_cell.angle_alpha   90.00
_cell.angle_beta   90.00
_cell.angle_gamma   90.00
#
_symmetry.space_group_name_H-M   'P 1'
#
loop_
_entity.id
_entity.type
_entity.pdbx_description
1 polymer ?
#
loop_
_entity_poly.entity_id
_entity_poly.type
_entity_poly.pdbx_seq_one_letter_code
_entity_poly.pdbx_strand_id
1 'polypeptide(L)' 'MKTLERERLRLSRKKRIKLKIQKQKSRPRLTVFRSTKHIYAQIVDDNEGKTLVSSSSLSKGFKEQMKTGGTRKLQL' A
#
# COMPACT_ATOMS: atom_id res chain seq x y z
N MET A 1 -8.95 -14.05 -11.26
CA MET A 1 -9.95 -13.35 -10.42
C MET A 1 -9.44 -13.17 -9.00
N LYS A 2 -9.72 -12.03 -8.35
CA LYS A 2 -9.68 -11.97 -6.88
C LYS A 2 -10.89 -12.76 -6.41
N THR A 3 -10.68 -13.91 -5.77
CA THR A 3 -11.78 -14.60 -5.10
C THR A 3 -12.21 -13.77 -3.89
N LEU A 4 -13.51 -13.77 -3.57
CA LEU A 4 -14.06 -13.05 -2.42
C LEU A 4 -13.30 -13.38 -1.13
N GLU A 5 -12.88 -14.64 -0.97
CA GLU A 5 -12.08 -15.12 0.15
C GLU A 5 -10.69 -14.46 0.23
N ARG A 6 -9.98 -14.28 -0.89
CA ARG A 6 -8.66 -13.61 -0.91
C ARG A 6 -8.77 -12.16 -0.45
N GLU A 7 -9.83 -11.47 -0.86
CA GLU A 7 -10.08 -10.09 -0.45
C GLU A 7 -10.43 -10.01 1.04
N ARG A 8 -11.32 -10.89 1.52
CA ARG A 8 -11.70 -10.99 2.94
C ARG A 8 -10.48 -11.21 3.83
N LEU A 9 -9.62 -12.18 3.50
CA LEU A 9 -8.39 -12.45 4.25
C LEU A 9 -7.41 -11.26 4.22
N ARG A 10 -7.37 -10.51 3.13
CA ARG A 10 -6.53 -9.31 3.03
C ARG A 10 -7.07 -8.19 3.92
N LEU A 11 -8.37 -7.95 3.90
CA LEU A 11 -9.03 -6.94 4.74
C LEU A 11 -8.89 -7.26 6.23
N SER A 12 -9.07 -8.53 6.61
CA SER A 12 -8.86 -8.99 7.99
C SER A 12 -7.43 -8.74 8.47
N ARG A 13 -6.42 -9.11 7.67
CA ARG A 13 -5.01 -8.82 7.98
C ARG A 13 -4.74 -7.32 8.08
N LYS A 14 -5.29 -6.52 7.14
CA LYS A 14 -5.15 -5.06 7.16
C LYS A 14 -5.74 -4.45 8.43
N LYS A 15 -6.93 -4.89 8.86
CA LYS A 15 -7.58 -4.43 10.10
C LYS A 15 -6.73 -4.77 11.33
N ARG A 16 -6.27 -6.01 11.44
CA ARG A 16 -5.40 -6.47 12.54
C ARG A 16 -4.11 -5.65 12.65
N ILE A 17 -3.44 -5.41 11.53
CA ILE A 17 -2.20 -4.61 11.49
C ILE A 17 -2.50 -3.14 11.83
N LYS A 18 -3.60 -2.58 11.31
CA LYS A 18 -4.02 -1.20 11.62
C LYS A 18 -4.21 -1.01 13.13
N LEU A 19 -4.91 -1.94 13.79
CA LEU A 19 -5.12 -1.88 15.25
C LEU A 19 -3.80 -1.93 16.04
N LYS A 20 -2.79 -2.68 15.57
CA LYS A 20 -1.47 -2.72 16.20
C LYS A 20 -0.72 -1.39 16.03
N ILE A 21 -0.77 -0.80 14.83
CA ILE A 21 -0.05 0.44 14.50
C ILE A 21 -0.68 1.67 15.17
N GLN A 22 -2.01 1.74 15.22
CA GLN A 22 -2.74 2.86 15.84
C GLN A 22 -2.42 3.06 17.33
N LYS A 23 -1.86 2.06 18.02
CA LYS A 23 -1.41 2.20 19.41
C LYS A 23 -0.24 3.18 19.55
N GLN A 24 0.49 3.47 18.46
CA GLN A 24 1.56 4.46 18.43
C GLN A 24 1.09 5.75 17.73
N LYS A 25 0.62 6.72 18.52
CA LYS A 25 0.07 8.00 18.00
C LYS A 25 1.10 8.89 17.29
N SER A 26 2.38 8.75 17.62
CA SER A 26 3.45 9.59 17.07
C SER A 26 3.90 9.19 15.66
N ARG A 27 3.45 8.04 15.14
CA ARG A 27 3.97 7.49 13.88
C ARG A 27 2.87 7.33 12.83
N PRO A 28 2.90 8.10 11.73
CA PRO A 28 1.94 7.94 10.66
C PRO A 28 2.08 6.57 10.00
N ARG A 29 0.96 6.02 9.52
CA ARG A 29 0.87 4.66 9.00
C ARG A 29 1.05 4.63 7.49
N LEU A 30 1.98 3.81 7.03
CA LEU A 30 2.10 3.46 5.61
C LEU A 30 1.05 2.43 5.21
N THR A 31 0.27 2.72 4.17
CA THR A 31 -0.69 1.80 3.55
C THR A 31 -0.25 1.47 2.14
N VAL A 32 -0.09 0.18 1.84
CA VAL A 32 0.28 -0.29 0.50
C VAL A 32 -0.84 -1.15 -0.08
N PHE A 33 -1.24 -0.83 -1.31
CA PHE A 33 -2.10 -1.66 -2.15
C PHE A 33 -1.32 -2.11 -3.38
N ARG A 34 -1.21 -3.44 -3.55
CA ARG A 34 -0.54 -4.04 -4.70
C ARG A 34 -1.55 -4.78 -5.57
N SER A 35 -1.51 -4.48 -6.86
CA SER A 35 -2.18 -5.23 -7.93
C SER A 35 -1.14 -6.02 -8.75
N THR A 36 -1.57 -6.71 -9.80
CA THR A 36 -0.63 -7.43 -10.69
C THR A 36 0.27 -6.50 -11.48
N LYS A 37 -0.21 -5.29 -11.81
CA LYS A 37 0.49 -4.34 -12.69
C LYS A 37 1.03 -3.10 -11.96
N HIS A 38 0.40 -2.70 -10.87
CA HIS A 38 0.67 -1.42 -10.20
C HIS A 38 0.71 -1.55 -8.68
N ILE A 39 1.47 -0.65 -8.07
CA ILE A 39 1.55 -0.47 -6.62
C ILE A 39 1.16 0.96 -6.26
N TYR A 40 0.44 1.08 -5.16
CA TYR A 40 -0.05 2.34 -4.61
C TYR A 40 0.31 2.38 -3.13
N ALA A 41 0.89 3.49 -2.69
CA ALA A 41 1.35 3.69 -1.33
C ALA A 41 0.86 5.05 -0.80
N GLN A 42 0.47 5.08 0.47
CA GLN A 42 -0.02 6.29 1.14
C GLN A 42 0.50 6.34 2.57
N ILE A 43 0.95 7.51 3.01
CA ILE A 43 1.28 7.79 4.41
C ILE A 43 0.07 8.52 5.00
N VAL A 44 -0.52 7.95 6.05
CA VAL A 44 -1.76 8.44 6.67
C VAL A 44 -1.49 8.78 8.13
N ASP A 45 -1.92 9.97 8.55
CA ASP A 45 -2.07 10.31 9.95
C ASP A 45 -3.40 9.74 10.45
N ASP A 46 -3.35 8.76 11.34
CA ASP A 46 -4.55 8.11 11.88
C ASP A 46 -5.23 8.95 12.98
N ASN A 47 -4.59 9.99 13.54
CA ASN A 47 -5.20 10.90 14.51
C ASN A 47 -6.11 11.92 13.81
N GLU A 48 -5.60 12.54 12.73
CA GLU A 48 -6.35 13.51 11.93
C GLU A 48 -7.19 12.85 10.82
N GLY A 49 -6.93 11.58 10.52
CA GLY A 49 -7.55 10.87 9.40
C GLY A 49 -7.11 11.37 8.02
N LYS A 50 -6.01 12.14 7.95
CA LYS A 50 -5.52 12.76 6.70
C LYS A 50 -4.44 11.91 6.04
N THR A 51 -4.45 11.87 4.72
CA THR A 51 -3.33 11.34 3.94
C THR A 51 -2.30 12.44 3.76
N LEU A 52 -1.11 12.25 4.31
CA LEU A 52 -0.01 13.22 4.25
C LEU A 52 0.65 13.19 2.86
N VAL A 53 0.92 11.98 2.36
CA VAL A 53 1.61 11.77 1.07
C VAL A 53 1.00 10.56 0.38
N SER A 54 0.87 10.64 -0.95
CA SER A 54 0.52 9.50 -1.79
C SER A 54 1.52 9.35 -2.92
N SER A 55 1.86 8.09 -3.25
CA SER A 55 2.72 7.76 -4.38
C SER A 55 2.25 6.47 -5.03
N SER A 56 2.48 6.35 -6.34
CA SER A 56 2.11 5.16 -7.10
C SER A 56 3.04 4.97 -8.29
N SER A 57 3.08 3.74 -8.80
CA SER A 57 3.79 3.42 -10.06
C SER A 57 3.23 4.16 -11.29
N LEU A 58 2.08 4.83 -11.17
CA LEU A 58 1.47 5.61 -12.25
C LEU A 58 1.84 7.10 -12.20
N SER A 59 2.51 7.55 -11.12
CA SER A 59 2.96 8.93 -11.00
C SER A 59 4.02 9.25 -12.06
N LYS A 60 4.08 10.51 -12.53
CA LYS A 60 4.88 10.93 -13.69
C LYS A 60 6.34 10.47 -13.61
N GLY A 61 6.98 10.65 -12.46
CA GLY A 61 8.38 10.23 -12.25
C GLY A 61 8.61 8.72 -12.29
N PHE A 62 7.61 7.90 -11.96
CA PHE A 62 7.73 6.44 -11.97
C PHE A 62 7.28 5.80 -13.29
N LYS A 63 6.32 6.42 -13.98
CA LYS A 63 5.75 5.90 -15.22
C LYS A 63 6.79 5.87 -16.35
N GLU A 64 7.68 6.86 -16.39
CA GLU A 64 8.77 6.93 -17.38
C GLU A 64 9.87 5.89 -17.10
N GLN A 65 10.15 5.60 -15.82
CA GLN A 65 11.18 4.66 -15.42
C GLN A 65 10.71 3.19 -15.43
N MET A 66 9.42 2.93 -15.23
CA MET A 66 8.88 1.57 -15.10
C MET A 66 7.48 1.40 -15.72
N LYS A 67 7.40 0.55 -16.77
CA LYS A 67 6.13 0.17 -17.42
C LYS A 67 5.23 -0.73 -16.54
N THR A 68 5.81 -1.53 -15.63
CA THR A 68 5.08 -2.46 -14.76
C THR A 68 5.66 -2.43 -13.35
N GLY A 69 4.82 -2.27 -12.34
CA GLY A 69 5.17 -2.36 -10.91
C GLY A 69 5.17 -3.79 -10.36
N GLY A 70 5.42 -4.78 -11.21
CA GLY A 70 5.43 -6.21 -10.87
C GLY A 70 6.77 -6.64 -10.25
N THR A 71 6.79 -7.82 -9.63
CA THR A 71 8.01 -8.45 -9.09
C THR A 71 9.03 -8.69 -10.21
N ARG A 72 10.13 -7.93 -10.21
CA ARG A 72 11.34 -8.29 -10.95
C ARG A 72 12.12 -9.30 -10.11
N LYS A 73 12.52 -10.44 -10.68
CA LYS A 73 13.56 -11.26 -10.07
C LYS A 73 14.82 -10.39 -10.06
N LEU A 74 15.40 -10.16 -8.88
CA LEU A 74 16.77 -9.65 -8.78
C LEU A 74 17.66 -10.68 -9.48
N GLN A 75 18.19 -10.32 -10.65
CA GLN A 75 19.34 -11.02 -11.22
C GLN A 75 20.54 -10.50 -10.44
N LEU A 76 20.97 -11.28 -9.45
CA LEU A 76 22.33 -11.21 -8.93
C LEU A 76 23.25 -11.89 -9.94
#